data_AF-A0A142D5C0-F1
#
_entry.id   AF-A0A142D5C0-F1
#
_cell.length_a   1.000
_cell.length_b   1.000
_cell.length_c   1.000
_cell.angle_alpha   90.00
_cell.angle_beta   90.00
_cell.angle_gamma   90.00
#
_symmetry.space_group_name_H-M   'P 1'
#
loop_
_entity.id
_entity.type
_entity.pdbx_description
1 polymer ?
#
loop_
_entity_poly.entity_id
_entity_poly.type
_entity_poly.pdbx_seq_one_letter_code
_entity_poly.pdbx_strand_id
1 'polypeptide(L)' 'MRLNEELIKARKALGLSQAEAAKKIGISPGMLAMLETGKRSGSDRTKIKIAMFYKKSVEELFFKHNLTLCECKGENAG' A
#
# COMPACT_ATOMS: atom_id res chain seq x y z
N MET A 1 -13.11 1.53 -5.03
CA MET A 1 -11.92 1.38 -4.17
C MET A 1 -10.72 1.16 -5.06
N ARG A 2 -9.58 1.81 -4.79
CA ARG A 2 -8.38 1.68 -5.62
C ARG A 2 -7.47 0.59 -5.03
N LEU A 3 -6.97 -0.30 -5.88
CA LEU A 3 -6.04 -1.35 -5.47
C LEU A 3 -4.69 -0.75 -5.09
N ASN A 4 -4.02 -1.37 -4.12
CA ASN A 4 -2.63 -1.07 -3.82
C ASN A 4 -1.71 -1.93 -4.70
N GLU A 5 -1.52 -1.46 -5.93
CA GLU A 5 -0.78 -2.19 -6.96
C GLU A 5 0.67 -2.48 -6.57
N GLU A 6 1.32 -1.59 -5.82
CA GLU A 6 2.72 -1.75 -5.43
C GLU A 6 2.88 -2.88 -4.41
N LEU A 7 1.95 -3.01 -3.47
CA LEU A 7 1.92 -4.14 -2.53
C LEU A 7 1.69 -5.47 -3.25
N ILE A 8 0.77 -5.49 -4.22
CA ILE A 8 0.48 -6.68 -5.03
C ILE A 8 1.70 -7.06 -5.86
N LYS A 9 2.36 -6.09 -6.51
CA LYS A 9 3.58 -6.31 -7.30
C LYS A 9 4.71 -6.84 -6.43
N ALA A 10 4.95 -6.21 -5.27
CA ALA A 10 5.99 -6.63 -4.34
C ALA A 10 5.78 -8.08 -3.85
N ARG A 11 4.54 -8.45 -3.54
CA ARG A 11 4.19 -9.84 -3.19
C ARG A 11 4.44 -10.81 -4.34
N LYS A 12 3.95 -10.48 -5.54
CA LYS A 12 4.08 -11.34 -6.73
C LYS A 12 5.52 -11.49 -7.18
N ALA A 13 6.36 -10.46 -7.03
CA ALA A 13 7.79 -10.53 -7.33
C ALA A 13 8.53 -11.57 -6.47
N LEU A 14 8.02 -11.85 -5.26
CA LEU A 14 8.54 -12.91 -4.39
C LEU A 14 7.86 -14.27 -4.62
N GLY A 15 6.91 -14.37 -5.55
CA GLY A 15 6.17 -15.61 -5.84
C GLY A 15 5.23 -16.06 -4.71
N LEU A 16 4.85 -15.17 -3.79
CA LEU A 16 4.10 -15.53 -2.58
C LEU A 16 2.59 -15.40 -2.77
N SER A 17 1.83 -16.33 -2.19
CA SER A 17 0.40 -16.13 -1.94
C SER A 17 0.17 -15.08 -0.86
N GLN A 18 -1.06 -14.53 -0.77
CA GLN A 18 -1.41 -13.58 0.30
C GLN A 18 -1.26 -14.21 1.69
N ALA A 19 -1.63 -15.47 1.86
CA ALA A 19 -1.52 -16.17 3.13
C ALA A 19 -0.06 -16.36 3.56
N GLU A 20 0.81 -16.76 2.63
CA GLU A 20 2.23 -16.93 2.91
C GLU A 20 2.94 -15.62 3.23
N ALA A 21 2.68 -14.58 2.43
CA ALA A 21 3.21 -13.25 2.69
C ALA A 21 2.76 -12.72 4.06
N ALA A 22 1.47 -12.84 4.38
CA ALA A 22 0.93 -12.41 5.67
C ALA A 22 1.58 -13.16 6.84
N LYS A 23 1.76 -14.49 6.71
CA LYS A 23 2.45 -15.30 7.71
C LYS A 23 3.90 -14.85 7.92
N LYS A 24 4.65 -14.59 6.83
CA LYS A 24 6.04 -14.11 6.91
C LYS A 24 6.17 -12.70 7.50
N ILE A 25 5.20 -11.82 7.24
CA ILE A 25 5.13 -10.46 7.79
C ILE A 25 4.67 -10.48 9.26
N GLY A 26 3.97 -11.53 9.69
CA GLY A 26 3.38 -11.63 11.03
C GLY A 26 2.10 -10.81 11.17
N ILE A 27 1.22 -10.87 10.17
CA ILE A 27 -0.12 -10.29 10.14
C ILE A 27 -1.15 -11.33 9.66
N SER A 28 -2.45 -11.03 9.80
CA SER A 28 -3.48 -11.95 9.28
C SER A 28 -3.59 -11.87 7.74
N PRO A 29 -3.91 -12.99 7.05
CA PRO A 29 -4.13 -12.99 5.61
C PRO A 29 -5.23 -12.00 5.17
N GLY A 30 -6.31 -11.90 5.95
CA GLY A 30 -7.38 -10.93 5.71
C GLY A 30 -6.91 -9.48 5.82
N MET A 31 -5.98 -9.18 6.74
CA MET A 31 -5.38 -7.84 6.84
C MET A 31 -4.59 -7.50 5.58
N LEU A 32 -3.77 -8.43 5.07
CA LEU A 32 -3.03 -8.20 3.82
C LEU A 32 -3.97 -8.01 2.63
N ALA A 33 -5.02 -8.82 2.52
CA ALA A 33 -6.02 -8.68 1.46
C ALA A 33 -6.75 -7.32 1.51
N MET A 34 -7.09 -6.83 2.71
CA MET A 34 -7.69 -5.51 2.87
C MET A 34 -6.74 -4.37 2.49
N LEU A 35 -5.43 -4.52 2.75
CA LEU A 35 -4.41 -3.54 2.35
C LEU A 35 -4.21 -3.55 0.82
N GLU A 36 -4.13 -4.73 0.20
CA GLU A 36 -4.01 -4.87 -1.25
C GLU A 36 -5.24 -4.33 -1.99
N THR A 37 -6.44 -4.47 -1.41
CA THR A 37 -7.68 -3.97 -2.01
C THR A 37 -8.00 -2.50 -1.69
N GLY A 38 -7.14 -1.84 -0.90
CA GLY A 38 -7.37 -0.47 -0.45
C GLY A 38 -8.55 -0.33 0.52
N LYS A 39 -9.06 -1.45 1.07
CA LYS A 39 -10.15 -1.48 2.06
C LYS A 39 -9.77 -0.89 3.40
N ARG A 40 -8.48 -0.93 3.74
CA ARG A 40 -7.91 -0.32 4.94
C ARG A 40 -6.49 0.17 4.64
N SER A 41 -6.10 1.27 5.27
CA SER A 41 -4.72 1.78 5.21
C SER A 41 -3.77 1.06 6.18
N GLY A 42 -4.30 0.42 7.23
CA GLY A 42 -3.54 -0.23 8.29
C GLY A 42 -2.92 0.76 9.28
N SER A 43 -2.56 0.27 10.48
CA SER A 43 -1.81 1.04 11.48
C SER A 43 -0.36 1.23 11.05
N ASP A 44 0.31 2.26 11.55
CA ASP A 44 1.71 2.56 11.18
C ASP A 44 2.65 1.40 11.48
N ARG A 45 2.45 0.72 12.62
CA ARG A 45 3.19 -0.51 12.95
C ARG A 45 3.06 -1.60 11.88
N THR A 46 1.86 -1.77 11.31
CA THR A 46 1.63 -2.74 10.24
C THR A 46 2.31 -2.30 8.95
N LYS A 47 2.19 -1.02 8.59
CA LYS A 47 2.85 -0.47 7.40
C LYS A 47 4.37 -0.62 7.48
N ILE A 48 4.96 -0.36 8.65
CA ILE A 48 6.40 -0.54 8.90
C ILE A 48 6.83 -1.99 8.72
N LYS A 49 6.09 -2.96 9.29
CA LYS A 49 6.40 -4.39 9.11
C LYS A 49 6.39 -4.81 7.64
N ILE A 50 5.39 -4.34 6.89
CA ILE A 50 5.24 -4.63 5.45
C ILE A 50 6.39 -4.00 4.65
N ALA A 51 6.72 -2.74 4.93
CA ALA A 51 7.82 -2.00 4.33
C ALA A 51 9.17 -2.72 4.56
N MET A 52 9.45 -3.12 5.81
CA MET A 52 10.64 -3.89 6.16
C MET A 52 10.71 -5.22 5.42
N PHE A 53 9.60 -5.96 5.33
CA PHE A 53 9.55 -7.26 4.66
C PHE A 53 9.84 -7.14 3.16
N TYR A 54 9.23 -6.18 2.48
CA TYR A 54 9.44 -5.96 1.05
C TYR A 54 10.67 -5.12 0.71
N LYS A 55 11.45 -4.68 1.72
CA LYS A 55 12.61 -3.78 1.58
C LYS A 55 12.28 -2.53 0.77
N LYS A 56 11.12 -1.94 1.06
CA LYS A 56 10.60 -0.73 0.43
C LYS A 56 10.20 0.27 1.49
N SER A 57 10.16 1.55 1.16
CA SER A 57 9.62 2.56 2.06
C SER A 57 8.10 2.44 2.21
N VAL A 58 7.56 2.95 3.33
CA VAL A 58 6.11 3.03 3.53
C VAL A 58 5.48 3.94 2.44
N GLU A 59 6.17 4.99 2.03
CA GLU A 59 5.75 5.87 0.94
C GLU A 59 5.59 5.15 -0.40
N GLU A 60 6.60 4.38 -0.83
CA GLU A 60 6.51 3.59 -2.05
C GLU A 60 5.33 2.61 -2.05
N LEU A 61 5.05 1.99 -0.91
CA LEU A 61 4.01 0.97 -0.79
C LEU A 61 2.61 1.54 -0.58
N PHE A 62 2.45 2.72 0.01
CA PHE A 62 1.13 3.21 0.42
C PHE A 62 0.76 4.60 -0.10
N PHE A 63 1.71 5.39 -0.62
CA PHE A 63 1.48 6.80 -0.97
C PHE A 63 1.52 7.10 -2.48
N LYS A 64 1.65 6.10 -3.34
CA LYS A 64 1.86 6.31 -4.79
C LYS A 64 0.66 6.86 -5.60
N HIS A 65 -0.45 7.24 -4.97
CA HIS A 65 -1.48 8.06 -5.63
C HIS A 65 -2.30 8.88 -4.63
N ASN A 66 -1.64 9.83 -3.97
CA ASN A 66 -2.27 11.09 -3.57
C ASN A 66 -1.69 12.25 -4.40
N LEU A 67 -1.46 12.04 -5.71
CA LEU A 67 -1.72 13.13 -6.65
C LEU A 67 -3.24 13.28 -6.68
N THR A 68 -3.80 13.83 -5.61
CA THR A 68 -4.89 14.77 -5.77
C THR A 68 -4.30 15.78 -6.76
N LEU A 69 -4.72 15.73 -8.02
CA LEU A 69 -4.86 16.96 -8.75
C LEU A 69 -5.84 17.77 -7.88
N CYS A 70 -5.29 18.49 -6.91
CA CYS A 70 -5.96 19.68 -6.46
C CYS A 70 -5.92 20.52 -7.73
N GLU A 71 -7.03 20.54 -8.46
CA GLU A 71 -7.30 21.65 -9.34
C GLU A 71 -7.35 22.87 -8.43
N CYS A 72 -6.16 23.42 -8.14
CA CYS A 72 -6.06 24.80 -7.69
C CYS A 72 -6.72 25.57 -8.82
N LYS A 73 -7.97 26.00 -8.60
CA LYS A 73 -8.62 27.02 -9.40
C LYS A 73 -7.56 28.07 -9.68
N GLY A 74 -7.25 28.26 -10.95
CA GLY A 74 -6.49 29.44 -11.38
C GLY A 74 -7.25 30.65 -10.86
N GLU A 75 -6.63 31.34 -9.92
CA GLU A 75 -7.04 32.65 -9.46
C GLU A 75 -7.13 33.58 -10.68
N ASN A 76 -8.21 34.36 -10.73
CA ASN A 76 -8.30 35.51 -11.61
C ASN A 76 -7.08 36.42 -11.40
N ALA A 77 -6.39 36.77 -12.48
CA ALA A 77 -5.51 37.93 -12.53
C ALA A 77 -5.50 38.49 -13.95
N GLY A 78 -6.00 39.72 -14.11
CA GLY A 78 -5.88 40.52 -15.34
C GLY A 78 -7.21 40.98 -15.91
#